data_AF-A0A973NZB5-F1
#
_entry.id   AF-A0A973NZB5-F1
#
_cell.length_a   1.000
_cell.length_b   1.000
_cell.length_c   1.000
_cell.angle_alpha   90.00
_cell.angle_beta   90.00
_cell.angle_gamma   90.00
#
_symmetry.space_group_name_H-M   'P 1'
#
loop_
_entity.id
_entity.type
_entity.pdbx_description
1 polymer ?
#
loop_
_entity_poly.entity_id
_entity_poly.type
_entity_poly.pdbx_seq_one_letter_code
_entity_poly.pdbx_strand_id
1 'polypeptide(L)' 'MSRSLKTLGDQMLGKLVPKATAQAAGCGGDSWTEWLCTHPDYYSRECYVVANCTAHCGPWEYCCAC' A
#
# COMPACT_ATOMS: atom_id res chain seq x y z
N MET A 1 37.82 -11.20 27.00
CA MET A 1 36.83 -12.25 26.67
C MET A 1 35.41 -11.68 26.65
N SER A 2 35.05 -10.85 25.65
CA SER A 2 33.77 -10.12 25.63
C SER A 2 32.94 -10.31 24.34
N ARG A 3 33.40 -11.16 23.41
CA ARG A 3 32.67 -11.45 22.15
C ARG A 3 31.41 -12.30 22.35
N SER A 4 31.40 -13.21 23.34
CA SER A 4 30.31 -14.18 23.54
C SER A 4 29.00 -13.55 24.04
N LEU A 5 29.08 -12.47 24.84
CA LEU A 5 27.89 -11.79 25.37
C LEU A 5 27.13 -11.00 24.31
N LYS A 6 27.84 -10.41 23.33
CA LYS A 6 27.21 -9.69 22.21
C LYS A 6 26.37 -10.64 21.35
N THR A 7 26.91 -11.82 21.05
CA THR A 7 26.21 -12.83 20.25
C THR A 7 24.96 -13.40 20.93
N LEU A 8 24.93 -13.49 22.26
CA LEU A 8 23.74 -13.96 22.98
C LEU A 8 22.64 -12.88 23.01
N GLY A 9 23.02 -11.60 23.18
CA GLY A 9 22.10 -10.47 23.14
C GLY A 9 21.41 -10.32 21.78
N ASP A 10 22.19 -10.41 20.69
CA ASP A 10 21.65 -10.34 19.32
C ASP A 10 20.70 -11.50 19.01
N GLN A 11 21.00 -12.72 19.50
CA GLN A 11 20.13 -13.89 19.30
C GLN A 11 18.82 -13.81 20.08
N MET A 12 18.81 -13.18 21.26
CA MET A 12 17.59 -12.97 22.05
C MET A 12 16.71 -11.87 21.45
N LEU A 13 17.29 -10.76 20.99
CA LEU A 13 16.57 -9.71 20.26
C LEU A 13 15.92 -10.25 18.98
N GLY A 14 16.62 -11.10 18.22
CA GLY A 14 16.07 -11.73 17.02
C GLY A 14 14.90 -12.69 17.25
N LYS A 15 14.71 -13.18 18.49
CA LYS A 15 13.57 -14.04 18.88
C LYS A 15 12.41 -13.26 19.52
N LEU A 16 12.70 -12.15 20.18
CA LEU A 16 11.72 -11.33 20.92
C LEU A 16 11.08 -10.24 20.09
N VAL A 17 11.77 -9.74 19.07
CA VAL A 17 11.18 -8.80 18.11
C VAL A 17 10.50 -9.66 17.05
N PRO A 18 9.15 -9.71 16.99
CA PRO A 18 8.52 -10.27 15.81
C PRO A 18 9.14 -9.55 14.64
N LYS A 19 9.69 -10.29 13.67
CA LYS A 19 9.94 -9.74 12.35
C LYS A 19 8.57 -9.24 11.90
N ALA A 20 8.31 -7.96 12.13
CA ALA A 20 7.22 -7.25 11.51
C ALA A 20 7.55 -7.33 10.03
N THR A 21 7.04 -8.39 9.42
CA THR A 21 6.98 -8.55 8.00
C THR A 21 6.43 -7.24 7.49
N ALA A 22 7.24 -6.49 6.74
CA ALA A 22 6.88 -5.21 6.16
C ALA A 22 5.60 -5.29 5.30
N GLN A 23 5.04 -6.49 5.10
CA GLN A 23 3.64 -6.71 4.73
C GLN A 23 2.61 -5.99 5.62
N ALA A 24 2.95 -5.57 6.84
CA ALA A 24 2.07 -4.76 7.71
C ALA A 24 2.34 -3.25 7.61
N ALA A 25 3.33 -2.81 6.81
CA ALA A 25 3.55 -1.41 6.53
C ALA A 25 2.56 -0.93 5.45
N GLY A 26 1.31 -0.86 5.88
CA GLY A 26 0.28 0.10 5.46
C GLY A 26 0.39 0.68 4.05
N CYS A 27 0.21 -0.14 3.03
CA CYS A 27 -0.46 0.37 1.85
C CYS A 27 -1.89 0.62 2.29
N GLY A 28 -2.17 1.86 2.67
CA GLY A 28 -3.49 2.29 3.09
C GLY A 28 -4.51 1.79 2.08
N GLY A 29 -5.65 1.30 2.56
CA GLY A 29 -6.77 0.93 1.70
C GLY A 29 -7.43 2.18 1.12
N ASP A 30 -6.63 3.03 0.49
CA ASP A 30 -7.06 4.32 -0.01
C ASP A 30 -7.85 4.08 -1.28
N SER A 31 -9.09 4.56 -1.28
CA SER A 31 -9.94 4.65 -2.46
C SER A 31 -10.00 6.09 -2.93
N TRP A 32 -9.85 6.32 -4.23
CA TRP A 32 -10.01 7.64 -4.85
C TRP A 32 -10.79 7.54 -6.16
N THR A 33 -11.34 8.66 -6.59
CA THR A 33 -12.00 8.79 -7.88
C THR A 33 -11.11 9.58 -8.81
N GLU A 34 -10.81 9.04 -9.98
CA GLU A 34 -10.16 9.77 -11.06
C GLU A 34 -11.19 10.37 -11.99
N TRP A 35 -10.87 11.55 -12.51
CA TRP A 35 -11.71 12.30 -13.45
C TRP A 35 -10.90 12.59 -14.70
N LEU A 36 -11.51 12.39 -15.85
CA LEU A 36 -10.93 12.62 -17.16
C LEU A 36 -11.90 13.46 -18.00
N CYS A 37 -11.48 14.63 -18.47
CA CYS A 37 -12.20 15.38 -19.48
C CYS A 37 -11.60 15.08 -20.85
N THR A 38 -12.37 14.46 -21.72
CA THR A 38 -12.10 14.35 -23.16
C THR A 38 -13.23 15.10 -23.87
N HIS A 39 -13.07 16.42 -23.99
CA HIS A 39 -14.09 17.33 -24.51
C HIS A 39 -14.82 16.74 -25.74
N PRO A 40 -16.16 16.66 -25.73
CA PRO A 40 -17.08 17.32 -24.80
C PRO A 40 -17.47 16.49 -23.56
N ASP A 41 -16.83 15.36 -23.28
CA ASP A 41 -17.30 14.40 -22.27
C ASP A 41 -16.38 14.31 -21.04
N TYR A 42 -16.97 14.23 -19.85
CA TYR A 42 -16.33 13.85 -18.59
C TYR A 42 -16.56 12.36 -18.30
N TYR A 43 -15.47 11.69 -17.95
CA TYR A 43 -15.45 10.32 -17.48
C TYR A 43 -14.90 10.28 -16.05
N SER A 44 -15.40 9.35 -15.26
CA SER A 44 -14.87 9.04 -13.93
C SER A 44 -14.58 7.55 -13.80
N ARG A 45 -13.68 7.20 -12.88
CA ARG A 45 -13.50 5.81 -12.45
C ARG A 45 -13.09 5.75 -11.00
N GLU A 46 -13.53 4.72 -10.30
CA GLU A 46 -13.10 4.44 -8.93
C GLU A 46 -11.82 3.59 -8.94
N CYS A 47 -10.89 3.96 -8.07
CA CYS A 47 -9.63 3.27 -7.86
C CYS A 47 -9.43 2.96 -6.37
N TYR A 48 -8.73 1.88 -6.07
CA TYR A 48 -8.39 1.48 -4.72
C TYR A 48 -7.02 0.80 -4.66
N VAL A 49 -6.32 0.96 -3.54
CA VAL A 49 -5.09 0.20 -3.25
C VAL A 49 -5.44 -1.04 -2.43
N VAL A 50 -5.00 -2.21 -2.87
CA VAL A 50 -5.13 -3.45 -2.09
C VAL A 50 -3.91 -3.68 -1.21
N ALA A 51 -4.02 -4.61 -0.27
CA ALA A 51 -2.99 -4.90 0.75
C ALA A 51 -1.59 -5.29 0.19
N ASN A 52 -1.46 -5.52 -1.12
CA ASN A 52 -0.18 -5.74 -1.79
C ASN A 52 0.41 -4.47 -2.44
N CYS A 53 -0.15 -3.29 -2.14
CA CYS A 53 0.27 -1.99 -2.68
C CYS A 53 0.01 -1.80 -4.18
N THR A 54 -0.85 -2.63 -4.78
CA THR A 54 -1.25 -2.48 -6.18
C THR A 54 -2.51 -1.63 -6.25
N ALA A 55 -2.47 -0.62 -7.12
CA ALA A 55 -3.65 0.17 -7.48
C ALA A 55 -4.50 -0.60 -8.48
N HIS A 56 -5.78 -0.75 -8.17
CA HIS A 56 -6.78 -1.32 -9.05
C HIS A 56 -7.82 -0.25 -9.36
N CYS A 57 -8.12 -0.05 -10.65
CA CYS A 57 -9.14 0.89 -11.10
C CYS A 57 -10.23 0.15 -11.86
N GLY A 58 -11.47 0.57 -11.62
CA GLY A 58 -12.62 0.15 -12.41
C GLY A 58 -12.61 0.71 -13.84
N PRO A 59 -13.63 0.35 -14.64
CA PRO A 59 -13.80 0.93 -15.97
C PRO A 59 -14.07 2.44 -15.88
N TRP A 60 -13.79 3.15 -16.98
CA TRP A 60 -14.26 4.52 -17.13
C TRP A 60 -15.76 4.54 -17.35
N GLU A 61 -16.45 5.35 -16.55
CA GLU A 61 -17.88 5.59 -16.64
C GLU A 61 -18.11 7.02 -17.12
N TYR A 62 -19.09 7.18 -18.01
CA TYR A 62 -19.52 8.50 -18.43
C TYR A 62 -20.24 9.19 -17.28
N CYS A 63 -19.84 10.42 -16.95
CA CYS A 63 -20.50 11.20 -15.90
C CYS A 63 -21.40 12.29 -16.50
N CYS A 64 -20.82 13.22 -17.27
CA CYS A 64 -21.50 14.40 -17.79
C CYS A 64 -20.71 15.06 -18.93
N ALA A 65 -21.22 16.17 -19.48
CA ALA A 65 -20.48 16.99 -20.43
C ALA A 65 -19.45 17.90 -19.72
N CYS A 66 -18.28 18.03 -20.33
CA CYS A 66 -17.25 19.02 -20.06
C CYS A 66 -17.55 20.29 -20.88
#